data_AF-W6KRI4-F1
#
_entry.id   AF-W6KRI4-F1
#
_cell.length_a   1.000
_cell.length_b   1.000
_cell.length_c   1.000
_cell.angle_alpha   90.00
_cell.angle_beta   90.00
_cell.angle_gamma   90.00
#
_symmetry.space_group_name_H-M   'P 1'
#
loop_
_entity.id
_entity.type
_entity.pdbx_description
1 polymer ?
#
loop_
_entity_poly.entity_id
_entity_poly.type
_entity_poly.pdbx_seq_one_letter_code
_entity_poly.pdbx_strand_id
1 'polypeptide(L)'
;MRLPVELEPEYSEGFTCDSCGEEVMKGPFYHQEQSGTDFCISCGNEKGLTPFNGLIASLFFAENETLLLDSETHSVALFGFKIDSSTYGFFFDDKSNLIFRTALDGSLSEVLYITNNSDTIVKTSLGIQAWKSRYSWVDLDITHNLPIETMLHPSPQETTPFGDLFISDFSATENSFSLTLGDGWEQSFNVGGGTEIVRNHNHTVMFIVNFSPSTG
;
A
#
# COMPACT_ATOMS: atom_id res chain seq x y z
N MET A 1 -2.47 16.97 10.91
CA MET A 1 -2.22 16.29 12.19
C MET A 1 -0.79 15.79 12.12
N ARG A 2 0.09 16.26 13.00
CA ARG A 2 1.55 15.99 13.01
C ARG A 2 1.88 15.18 14.26
N LEU A 3 2.80 14.21 14.17
CA LEU A 3 3.66 13.60 15.21
C LEU A 3 4.60 12.57 14.52
N PRO A 4 5.86 12.29 14.97
CA PRO A 4 6.76 13.05 15.85
C PRO A 4 8.26 12.97 15.45
N VAL A 5 8.80 14.01 14.85
CA VAL A 5 10.15 14.49 15.22
C VAL A 5 10.03 15.95 15.66
N GLU A 6 9.06 16.67 15.12
CA GLU A 6 8.73 18.05 15.48
C GLU A 6 7.94 18.20 16.80
N LEU A 7 7.35 17.12 17.33
CA LEU A 7 6.51 17.15 18.55
C LEU A 7 7.07 16.33 19.72
N GLU A 8 7.77 15.23 19.43
CA GLU A 8 8.56 14.49 20.42
C GLU A 8 9.98 14.31 19.85
N PRO A 9 10.85 15.32 20.03
CA PRO A 9 12.22 15.30 19.52
C PRO A 9 13.03 14.12 20.05
N GLU A 10 12.61 13.53 21.17
CA GLU A 10 13.23 12.35 21.78
C GLU A 10 13.27 11.14 20.83
N TYR A 11 12.28 10.97 19.95
CA TYR A 11 12.31 9.91 18.95
C TYR A 11 13.35 10.10 17.84
N SER A 12 13.94 11.29 17.70
CA SER A 12 15.00 11.53 16.72
C SER A 12 16.30 10.77 17.04
N GLU A 13 16.49 10.39 18.30
CA GLU A 13 17.64 9.59 18.78
C GLU A 13 17.30 8.09 18.94
N GLY A 14 16.04 7.72 18.70
CA GLY A 14 15.50 6.39 18.95
C GLY A 14 14.45 6.38 20.05
N PHE A 15 13.99 5.20 20.45
CA PHE A 15 13.06 5.03 21.57
C PHE A 15 13.37 3.76 22.35
N THR A 16 12.88 3.69 23.59
CA THR A 16 12.95 2.46 24.40
C THR A 16 11.61 1.75 24.33
N CYS A 17 11.60 0.49 23.91
CA CYS A 17 10.39 -0.32 23.90
C CYS A 17 9.85 -0.48 25.33
N ASP A 18 8.60 -0.08 25.57
CA ASP A 18 7.96 -0.18 26.89
C ASP A 18 7.74 -1.63 27.35
N SER A 19 7.79 -2.59 26.41
CA SER A 19 7.57 -4.01 26.71
C SER A 19 8.85 -4.77 27.05
N CYS A 20 9.94 -4.57 26.30
CA CYS A 20 11.21 -5.29 26.52
C CYS A 20 12.34 -4.43 27.07
N GLY A 21 12.19 -3.11 27.07
CA GLY A 21 13.23 -2.17 27.51
C GLY A 21 14.40 -2.02 26.53
N GLU A 22 14.31 -2.59 25.33
CA GLU A 22 15.36 -2.45 24.32
C GLU A 22 15.31 -1.06 23.66
N GLU A 23 16.49 -0.46 23.49
CA GLU A 23 16.67 0.79 22.74
C GLU A 23 16.67 0.50 21.23
N VAL A 24 15.73 1.12 20.52
CA VAL A 24 15.61 1.07 19.07
C VAL A 24 16.03 2.42 18.51
N MET A 25 17.27 2.47 18.03
CA MET A 25 17.92 3.70 17.57
C MET A 25 17.29 4.29 16.30
N LYS A 26 16.83 3.42 15.37
CA LYS A 26 16.19 3.78 14.09
C LYS A 26 15.35 2.61 13.58
N GLY A 27 14.16 2.88 13.07
CA GLY A 27 13.32 1.89 12.41
C GLY A 27 11.83 2.05 12.74
N PRO A 28 10.95 1.28 12.08
CA PRO A 28 9.53 1.32 12.39
C PRO A 28 9.27 0.76 13.79
N PHE A 29 8.25 1.31 14.44
CA PHE A 29 7.78 0.90 15.76
C PHE A 29 6.27 1.07 15.86
N TYR A 30 5.67 0.47 16.87
CA TYR A 30 4.25 0.62 17.14
C TYR A 30 4.03 1.63 18.25
N HIS A 31 3.15 2.60 18.02
CA HIS A 31 2.71 3.54 19.03
C HIS A 31 1.21 3.36 19.31
N GLN A 32 0.85 2.99 20.53
CA GLN A 32 -0.54 2.90 20.93
C GLN A 32 -1.02 4.24 21.51
N GLU A 33 -1.69 5.05 20.68
CA GLU A 33 -2.12 6.41 21.02
C GLU A 33 -2.97 6.51 22.30
N GLN A 34 -3.80 5.50 22.59
CA GLN A 34 -4.66 5.50 23.79
C GLN A 34 -3.89 5.32 25.10
N SER A 35 -2.80 4.55 25.08
CA SER A 35 -2.00 4.26 26.27
C SER A 35 -0.67 4.99 26.29
N GLY A 36 -0.29 5.63 25.18
CA GLY A 36 1.03 6.21 24.95
C GLY A 36 2.14 5.15 24.95
N THR A 37 1.83 3.89 24.64
CA THR A 37 2.79 2.79 24.76
C THR A 37 3.52 2.54 23.46
N ASP A 38 4.84 2.44 23.53
CA ASP A 38 5.71 2.17 22.40
C ASP A 38 6.24 0.74 22.40
N PHE A 39 6.10 0.04 21.28
CA PHE A 39 6.63 -1.30 21.08
C PHE A 39 7.67 -1.33 19.95
N CYS A 40 8.80 -1.99 20.20
CA CYS A 40 9.64 -2.48 19.11
C CYS A 40 8.85 -3.46 18.23
N ILE A 41 9.33 -3.66 17.00
CA ILE A 41 8.68 -4.55 16.02
C ILE A 41 8.43 -5.93 16.62
N SER A 42 9.41 -6.51 17.31
CA SER A 42 9.31 -7.85 17.89
C SER A 42 8.21 -7.93 18.96
N CYS A 43 8.19 -7.00 19.92
CA CYS A 43 7.19 -7.00 20.97
C CYS A 43 5.79 -6.68 20.45
N GLY A 44 5.66 -5.80 19.47
CA GLY A 44 4.37 -5.58 18.82
C GLY A 44 3.85 -6.85 18.15
N ASN A 45 4.72 -7.56 17.40
CA ASN A 45 4.39 -8.84 16.78
C ASN A 45 3.90 -9.88 17.79
N GLU A 46 4.58 -10.02 18.93
CA GLU A 46 4.16 -10.92 20.01
C GLU A 46 2.81 -10.54 20.62
N LYS A 47 2.47 -9.25 20.65
CA LYS A 47 1.16 -8.77 21.09
C LYS A 47 0.07 -8.85 20.01
N GLY A 48 0.38 -9.47 18.88
CA GLY A 48 -0.54 -9.58 17.75
C GLY A 48 -0.74 -8.26 17.00
N LEU A 49 0.07 -7.23 17.30
CA LEU A 49 0.22 -6.09 16.41
C LEU A 49 1.06 -6.61 15.25
N THR A 50 0.59 -6.50 14.02
CA THR A 50 1.41 -6.88 12.85
C THR A 50 1.52 -5.65 11.97
N PRO A 51 2.71 -5.29 11.46
CA PRO A 51 2.81 -4.12 10.59
C PRO A 51 2.36 -4.50 9.17
N PHE A 52 2.22 -5.80 8.86
CA PHE A 52 2.79 -6.30 7.61
C PHE A 52 1.89 -7.01 6.63
N ASN A 53 0.59 -7.15 6.87
CA ASN A 53 -0.22 -8.00 5.97
C ASN A 53 -1.07 -7.22 4.97
N GLY A 54 -0.97 -5.90 4.91
CA GLY A 54 -1.98 -5.11 4.21
C GLY A 54 -1.54 -3.72 3.75
N LEU A 55 -0.30 -3.50 3.31
CA LEU A 55 0.09 -2.19 2.78
C LEU A 55 0.41 -2.24 1.29
N ILE A 56 0.28 -1.08 0.65
CA ILE A 56 0.71 -0.88 -0.72
C ILE A 56 2.21 -0.56 -0.70
N ALA A 57 3.04 -1.46 -1.22
CA ALA A 57 4.49 -1.35 -1.20
C ALA A 57 5.02 -0.40 -2.28
N SER A 58 4.36 -0.34 -3.44
CA SER A 58 4.76 0.53 -4.55
C SER A 58 3.56 1.04 -5.31
N LEU A 59 3.71 2.21 -5.94
CA LEU A 59 2.78 2.73 -6.94
C LEU A 59 3.47 2.73 -8.30
N PHE A 60 2.69 2.47 -9.35
CA PHE A 60 3.15 2.48 -10.72
C PHE A 60 2.31 3.45 -11.55
N PHE A 61 2.97 4.22 -12.40
CA PHE A 61 2.32 5.19 -13.27
C PHE A 61 2.64 4.89 -14.73
N ALA A 62 1.65 5.06 -15.60
CA ALA A 62 1.84 4.92 -17.04
C ALA A 62 2.74 6.06 -17.55
N GLU A 63 3.67 5.74 -18.44
CA GLU A 63 4.38 6.75 -19.21
C GLU A 63 3.45 7.33 -20.29
N ASN A 64 3.44 8.66 -20.44
CA ASN A 64 2.88 9.43 -21.55
C ASN A 64 1.50 8.99 -22.10
N GLU A 65 0.43 9.72 -21.74
CA GLU A 65 -0.90 9.75 -22.41
C GLU A 65 -1.62 8.39 -22.65
N THR A 66 -1.05 7.27 -22.21
CA THR A 66 -1.60 5.94 -22.44
C THR A 66 -2.75 5.71 -21.47
N LEU A 67 -3.98 5.75 -22.00
CA LEU A 67 -5.17 5.47 -21.22
C LEU A 67 -5.38 3.95 -21.11
N LEU A 68 -5.17 3.41 -19.91
CA LEU A 68 -5.50 2.04 -19.57
C LEU A 68 -6.96 1.99 -19.15
N LEU A 69 -7.79 1.33 -19.94
CA LEU A 69 -9.25 1.35 -19.78
C LEU A 69 -9.79 -0.03 -19.46
N ASP A 70 -10.75 -0.08 -18.55
CA ASP A 70 -11.69 -1.17 -18.50
C ASP A 70 -12.61 -1.12 -19.73
N SER A 71 -12.57 -2.14 -20.59
CA SER A 71 -13.40 -2.14 -21.81
C SER A 71 -14.90 -2.38 -21.57
N GLU A 72 -15.30 -2.83 -20.38
CA GLU A 72 -16.72 -3.00 -20.04
C GLU A 72 -17.32 -1.72 -19.45
N THR A 73 -16.63 -1.08 -18.51
CA THR A 73 -17.13 0.11 -17.80
C THR A 73 -16.63 1.43 -18.40
N HIS A 74 -15.57 1.39 -19.21
CA HIS A 74 -14.79 2.55 -19.68
C HIS A 74 -14.09 3.32 -18.56
N SER A 75 -13.97 2.73 -17.38
CA SER A 75 -13.23 3.32 -16.24
C SER A 75 -11.74 3.40 -16.58
N VAL A 76 -11.09 4.48 -16.17
CA VAL A 76 -9.68 4.75 -16.44
C VAL A 76 -8.85 4.29 -15.25
N ALA A 77 -7.83 3.46 -15.47
CA ALA A 77 -6.86 3.14 -14.43
C ALA A 77 -6.04 4.39 -14.10
N LEU A 78 -6.12 4.85 -12.85
CA LEU A 78 -5.41 6.03 -12.38
C LEU A 78 -3.94 5.73 -12.08
N PHE A 79 -3.70 4.57 -11.47
CA PHE A 79 -2.37 4.07 -11.16
C PHE A 79 -2.41 2.55 -10.94
N GLY A 80 -1.27 1.91 -11.15
CA GLY A 80 -1.01 0.56 -10.68
C GLY A 80 -0.43 0.58 -9.27
N PHE A 81 -0.47 -0.55 -8.58
CA PHE A 81 0.14 -0.71 -7.27
C PHE A 81 0.66 -2.12 -7.05
N LYS A 82 1.64 -2.23 -6.15
CA LYS A 82 2.21 -3.49 -5.68
C LYS A 82 1.86 -3.70 -4.22
N ILE A 83 1.43 -4.91 -3.87
CA ILE A 83 1.18 -5.30 -2.48
C ILE A 83 2.38 -6.08 -1.96
N ASP A 84 2.74 -7.16 -2.66
CA ASP A 84 3.84 -8.04 -2.28
C ASP A 84 4.68 -8.42 -3.53
N SER A 85 5.62 -9.33 -3.39
CA SER A 85 6.49 -9.79 -4.50
C SER A 85 5.73 -10.34 -5.73
N SER A 86 4.50 -10.79 -5.55
CA SER A 86 3.68 -11.51 -6.54
C SER A 86 2.31 -10.88 -6.79
N THR A 87 1.83 -10.01 -5.90
CA THR A 87 0.48 -9.45 -5.93
C THR A 87 0.52 -7.98 -6.30
N TYR A 88 -0.27 -7.62 -7.31
CA TYR A 88 -0.35 -6.29 -7.88
C TYR A 88 -1.82 -5.91 -8.10
N GLY A 89 -2.07 -4.64 -8.41
CA GLY A 89 -3.37 -4.22 -8.87
C GLY A 89 -3.39 -2.89 -9.60
N PHE A 90 -4.56 -2.52 -10.07
CA PHE A 90 -4.89 -1.21 -10.62
C PHE A 90 -6.07 -0.62 -9.88
N PHE A 91 -5.99 0.68 -9.61
CA PHE A 91 -7.10 1.46 -9.05
C PHE A 91 -7.70 2.33 -10.14
N PHE A 92 -9.02 2.27 -10.30
CA PHE A 92 -9.75 2.97 -11.35
C PHE A 92 -10.46 4.23 -10.81
N ASP A 93 -10.80 5.15 -11.70
CA ASP A 93 -11.50 6.39 -11.40
C ASP A 93 -12.91 6.20 -10.82
N ASP A 94 -13.54 5.06 -11.09
CA ASP A 94 -14.80 4.63 -10.48
C ASP A 94 -14.63 3.94 -9.11
N LYS A 95 -13.43 3.98 -8.54
CA LYS A 95 -13.03 3.32 -7.29
C LYS A 95 -13.05 1.79 -7.32
N SER A 96 -13.18 1.18 -8.49
CA SER A 96 -12.97 -0.25 -8.65
C SER A 96 -11.48 -0.59 -8.60
N ASN A 97 -11.18 -1.85 -8.30
CA ASN A 97 -9.84 -2.38 -8.32
C ASN A 97 -9.77 -3.62 -9.21
N LEU A 98 -8.67 -3.78 -9.93
CA LEU A 98 -8.28 -5.04 -10.52
C LEU A 98 -7.06 -5.55 -9.78
N ILE A 99 -7.19 -6.64 -9.03
CA ILE A 99 -6.09 -7.30 -8.30
C ILE A 99 -5.69 -8.54 -9.07
N PHE A 100 -4.40 -8.80 -9.19
CA PHE A 100 -3.92 -10.01 -9.83
C PHE A 100 -2.60 -10.49 -9.22
N ARG A 101 -2.34 -11.79 -9.43
CA ARG A 101 -1.14 -12.46 -8.94
C ARG A 101 -0.34 -13.03 -10.09
N THR A 102 0.97 -12.87 -10.02
CA THR A 102 1.94 -13.45 -10.96
C THR A 102 2.51 -14.75 -10.41
N ALA A 103 2.61 -15.78 -11.25
CA ALA A 103 3.38 -16.97 -10.99
C ALA A 103 4.90 -16.73 -11.15
N LEU A 104 5.71 -17.72 -10.79
CA LEU A 104 7.19 -17.64 -10.87
C LEU A 104 7.72 -17.44 -12.30
N ASP A 105 6.95 -17.86 -13.32
CA ASP A 105 7.27 -17.66 -14.73
C ASP A 105 6.82 -16.29 -15.26
N GLY A 106 6.28 -15.42 -14.39
CA GLY A 106 5.75 -14.11 -14.73
C GLY A 106 4.32 -14.12 -15.28
N SER A 107 3.71 -15.29 -15.50
CA SER A 107 2.34 -15.37 -16.00
C SER A 107 1.32 -15.01 -14.92
N LEU A 108 0.16 -14.48 -15.33
CA LEU A 108 -0.94 -14.20 -14.40
C LEU A 108 -1.64 -15.48 -13.99
N SER A 109 -1.64 -15.77 -12.68
CA SER A 109 -2.25 -16.97 -12.10
C SER A 109 -3.69 -16.73 -11.63
N GLU A 110 -3.96 -15.56 -11.03
CA GLU A 110 -5.24 -15.20 -10.44
C GLU A 110 -5.58 -13.76 -10.78
N VAL A 111 -6.85 -13.47 -11.09
CA VAL A 111 -7.34 -12.12 -11.39
C VAL A 111 -8.69 -11.91 -10.70
N LEU A 112 -8.81 -10.80 -9.98
CA LEU A 112 -9.96 -10.44 -9.16
C LEU A 112 -10.36 -9.00 -9.45
N TYR A 113 -11.62 -8.80 -9.83
CA TYR A 113 -12.20 -7.48 -9.97
C TYR A 113 -13.03 -7.15 -8.73
N ILE A 114 -12.76 -6.01 -8.10
CA ILE A 114 -13.39 -5.57 -6.86
C ILE A 114 -14.12 -4.26 -7.12
N THR A 115 -15.39 -4.19 -6.78
CA THR A 115 -16.21 -2.97 -6.87
C THR A 115 -16.90 -2.68 -5.56
N ASN A 116 -17.14 -1.40 -5.29
CA ASN A 116 -18.05 -0.99 -4.23
C ASN A 116 -19.41 -0.66 -4.83
N ASN A 117 -20.44 -1.45 -4.48
CA ASN A 117 -21.82 -1.19 -4.88
C ASN A 117 -22.64 -0.85 -3.64
N SER A 118 -22.95 0.44 -3.46
CA SER A 118 -23.80 0.91 -2.35
C SER A 118 -23.32 0.44 -0.98
N ASP A 119 -22.05 0.69 -0.67
CA ASP A 119 -21.34 0.27 0.56
C ASP A 119 -21.14 -1.24 0.71
N THR A 120 -21.47 -2.03 -0.32
CA THR A 120 -21.18 -3.46 -0.37
C THR A 120 -19.99 -3.72 -1.28
N ILE A 121 -18.91 -4.27 -0.72
CA ILE A 121 -17.77 -4.74 -1.49
C ILE A 121 -18.13 -6.04 -2.21
N VAL A 122 -18.05 -6.02 -3.54
CA VAL A 122 -18.27 -7.18 -4.40
C VAL A 122 -16.93 -7.58 -5.02
N LYS A 123 -16.51 -8.83 -4.80
CA LYS A 123 -15.28 -9.41 -5.35
C LYS A 123 -15.64 -10.46 -6.40
N THR A 124 -15.16 -10.30 -7.63
CA THR A 124 -15.48 -11.14 -8.79
C THR A 124 -14.21 -11.73 -9.38
N SER A 125 -14.01 -13.04 -9.24
CA SER A 125 -12.89 -13.73 -9.89
C SER A 125 -13.09 -13.81 -11.40
N LEU A 126 -12.08 -13.44 -12.16
CA LEU A 126 -12.14 -13.43 -13.62
C LEU A 126 -11.33 -14.60 -14.20
N GLY A 127 -11.99 -15.43 -15.00
CA GLY A 127 -11.32 -16.48 -15.77
C GLY A 127 -10.46 -15.90 -16.90
N ILE A 128 -9.54 -16.71 -17.42
CA ILE A 128 -8.53 -16.29 -18.42
C ILE A 128 -9.15 -15.58 -19.63
N GLN A 129 -10.22 -16.14 -20.19
CA GLN A 129 -10.89 -15.55 -21.35
C GLN A 129 -11.54 -14.20 -21.02
N ALA A 130 -12.13 -14.07 -19.84
CA ALA A 130 -12.83 -12.87 -19.42
C ALA A 130 -11.85 -11.72 -19.20
N TRP A 131 -10.79 -11.93 -18.41
CA TRP A 131 -9.85 -10.85 -18.13
C TRP A 131 -9.02 -10.46 -19.36
N LYS A 132 -8.60 -11.41 -20.21
CA LYS A 132 -7.87 -11.07 -21.45
C LYS A 132 -8.71 -10.26 -22.42
N SER A 133 -10.02 -10.53 -22.48
CA SER A 133 -10.94 -9.73 -23.29
C SER A 133 -11.14 -8.34 -22.69
N ARG A 134 -11.35 -8.26 -21.38
CA ARG A 134 -11.71 -7.00 -20.70
C ARG A 134 -10.53 -6.05 -20.52
N TYR A 135 -9.36 -6.62 -20.19
CA TYR A 135 -8.14 -5.93 -19.81
C TYR A 135 -6.96 -6.46 -20.64
N SER A 136 -7.07 -6.38 -21.96
CA SER A 136 -6.04 -6.88 -22.90
C SER A 136 -4.64 -6.27 -22.68
N TRP A 137 -4.58 -5.09 -22.05
CA TRP A 137 -3.34 -4.40 -21.69
C TRP A 137 -2.68 -4.93 -20.40
N VAL A 138 -3.32 -5.82 -19.64
CA VAL A 138 -2.77 -6.43 -18.40
C VAL A 138 -1.90 -7.65 -18.70
N ASP A 139 -2.07 -8.30 -19.86
CA ASP A 139 -1.26 -9.46 -20.31
C ASP A 139 0.18 -9.06 -20.72
N LEU A 140 0.55 -7.81 -20.46
CA LEU A 140 1.83 -7.22 -20.81
C LEU A 140 2.63 -7.14 -19.52
N ASP A 141 3.89 -7.54 -19.60
CA ASP A 141 4.92 -7.33 -18.57
C ASP A 141 4.66 -6.00 -17.84
N ILE A 142 4.02 -6.04 -16.67
CA ILE A 142 3.42 -4.85 -16.03
C ILE A 142 4.49 -3.82 -15.70
N THR A 143 5.72 -4.28 -15.53
CA THR A 143 6.93 -3.46 -15.39
C THR A 143 7.26 -2.65 -16.65
N HIS A 144 6.80 -3.08 -17.83
CA HIS A 144 7.00 -2.42 -19.11
C HIS A 144 5.93 -1.37 -19.42
N ASN A 145 4.67 -1.62 -19.04
CA ASN A 145 3.56 -0.69 -19.28
C ASN A 145 3.48 0.44 -18.24
N LEU A 146 4.04 0.22 -17.06
CA LEU A 146 4.12 1.23 -16.00
C LEU A 146 5.57 1.35 -15.52
N PRO A 147 6.45 1.90 -16.36
CA PRO A 147 7.90 1.87 -16.11
C PRO A 147 8.31 2.74 -14.90
N ILE A 148 7.43 3.61 -14.42
CA ILE A 148 7.70 4.48 -13.28
C ILE A 148 7.17 3.81 -12.01
N GLU A 149 8.04 3.06 -11.34
CA GLU A 149 7.79 2.55 -9.99
C GLU A 149 8.22 3.58 -8.94
N THR A 150 7.28 4.00 -8.10
CA THR A 150 7.57 4.71 -6.85
C THR A 150 7.45 3.71 -5.71
N MET A 151 8.58 3.20 -5.24
CA MET A 151 8.64 2.32 -4.08
C MET A 151 8.35 3.14 -2.82
N LEU A 152 7.30 2.75 -2.10
CA LEU A 152 6.86 3.36 -0.86
C LEU A 152 7.60 2.75 0.33
N HIS A 153 7.77 1.43 0.33
CA HIS A 153 8.60 0.70 1.27
C HIS A 153 8.98 -0.67 0.67
N PRO A 154 9.97 -1.38 1.23
CA PRO A 154 10.31 -2.72 0.76
C PRO A 154 9.10 -3.66 0.84
N SER A 155 8.77 -4.31 -0.28
CA SER A 155 7.64 -5.25 -0.31
C SER A 155 7.80 -6.38 0.71
N PRO A 156 6.71 -6.82 1.37
CA PRO A 156 6.75 -7.97 2.25
C PRO A 156 7.24 -9.23 1.52
N GLN A 157 7.98 -10.07 2.24
CA GLN A 157 8.39 -11.39 1.74
C GLN A 157 7.25 -12.42 1.85
N GLU A 158 6.34 -12.23 2.80
CA GLU A 158 5.15 -13.05 2.93
C GLU A 158 4.08 -12.55 1.96
N THR A 159 3.41 -13.49 1.29
CA THR A 159 2.31 -13.18 0.36
C THR A 159 1.05 -12.88 1.15
N THR A 160 0.44 -11.71 0.91
CA THR A 160 -0.85 -11.37 1.48
C THR A 160 -1.94 -12.31 0.93
N PRO A 161 -2.93 -12.72 1.73
CA PRO A 161 -4.08 -13.47 1.22
C PRO A 161 -4.74 -12.75 0.03
N PHE A 162 -5.02 -13.50 -1.04
CA PHE A 162 -5.42 -12.89 -2.31
C PHE A 162 -6.76 -12.16 -2.20
N GLY A 163 -6.76 -10.88 -2.53
CA GLY A 163 -7.94 -10.04 -2.52
C GLY A 163 -8.35 -9.50 -1.15
N ASP A 164 -7.60 -9.76 -0.08
CA ASP A 164 -7.87 -9.18 1.24
C ASP A 164 -7.47 -7.70 1.30
N LEU A 165 -6.39 -7.33 0.61
CA LEU A 165 -5.97 -5.94 0.47
C LEU A 165 -6.36 -5.36 -0.88
N PHE A 166 -6.99 -4.19 -0.84
CA PHE A 166 -7.33 -3.35 -1.99
C PHE A 166 -7.49 -1.91 -1.53
N ILE A 167 -7.51 -0.96 -2.48
CA ILE A 167 -7.66 0.47 -2.19
C ILE A 167 -9.13 0.83 -2.28
N SER A 168 -9.69 1.43 -1.24
CA SER A 168 -11.09 1.91 -1.21
C SER A 168 -11.20 3.38 -1.62
N ASP A 169 -10.18 4.19 -1.34
CA ASP A 169 -10.12 5.59 -1.76
C ASP A 169 -8.67 6.08 -1.81
N PHE A 170 -8.46 7.23 -2.46
CA PHE A 170 -7.18 7.94 -2.39
C PHE A 170 -7.38 9.45 -2.33
N SER A 171 -6.37 10.14 -1.81
CA SER A 171 -6.30 11.59 -1.81
C SER A 171 -4.87 12.02 -2.15
N ALA A 172 -4.73 13.02 -3.00
CA ALA A 172 -3.44 13.58 -3.37
C ALA A 172 -3.48 15.10 -3.25
N THR A 173 -2.43 15.67 -2.66
CA THR A 173 -2.13 17.10 -2.66
C THR A 173 -0.71 17.31 -3.15
N GLU A 174 -0.29 18.56 -3.34
CA GLU A 174 1.09 18.88 -3.74
C GLU A 174 2.15 18.33 -2.77
N ASN A 175 1.79 18.15 -1.49
CA ASN A 175 2.74 17.80 -0.44
C ASN A 175 2.47 16.43 0.20
N SER A 176 1.38 15.76 -0.17
CA SER A 176 0.99 14.50 0.46
C SER A 176 0.15 13.63 -0.46
N PHE A 177 0.22 12.33 -0.21
CA PHE A 177 -0.64 11.33 -0.85
C PHE A 177 -1.15 10.38 0.22
N SER A 178 -2.42 9.98 0.19
CA SER A 178 -2.95 8.96 1.09
C SER A 178 -3.84 7.96 0.38
N LEU A 179 -3.80 6.74 0.87
CA LEU A 179 -4.60 5.60 0.45
C LEU A 179 -5.48 5.19 1.62
N THR A 180 -6.78 5.04 1.38
CA THR A 180 -7.66 4.30 2.28
C THR A 180 -7.78 2.88 1.75
N LEU A 181 -7.62 1.91 2.63
CA LEU A 181 -7.61 0.49 2.33
C LEU A 181 -8.99 -0.11 2.59
N GLY A 182 -9.25 -1.28 2.00
CA GLY A 182 -10.53 -1.97 2.08
C GLY A 182 -10.95 -2.40 3.49
N ASP A 183 -10.00 -2.52 4.41
CA ASP A 183 -10.16 -2.89 5.81
C ASP A 183 -10.21 -1.68 6.76
N GLY A 184 -10.24 -0.45 6.20
CA GLY A 184 -10.35 0.79 6.95
C GLY A 184 -9.03 1.37 7.46
N TRP A 185 -7.90 0.74 7.12
CA TRP A 185 -6.59 1.34 7.33
C TRP A 185 -6.34 2.48 6.35
N GLU A 186 -5.51 3.43 6.75
CA GLU A 186 -5.05 4.52 5.92
C GLU A 186 -3.53 4.57 5.91
N GLN A 187 -2.96 4.65 4.71
CA GLN A 187 -1.54 4.75 4.45
C GLN A 187 -1.26 6.12 3.83
N SER A 188 -0.61 7.01 4.58
CA SER A 188 -0.37 8.41 4.23
C SER A 188 1.10 8.68 4.03
N PHE A 189 1.44 9.46 3.01
CA PHE A 189 2.79 9.83 2.64
C PHE A 189 2.92 11.34 2.64
N ASN A 190 3.94 11.84 3.33
CA ASN A 190 4.36 13.23 3.26
C ASN A 190 5.57 13.34 2.33
N VAL A 191 5.38 13.99 1.19
CA VAL A 191 6.40 14.12 0.14
C VAL A 191 7.57 14.98 0.62
N GLY A 192 7.28 16.08 1.35
CA GLY A 192 8.31 16.99 1.86
C GLY A 192 9.15 16.41 3.00
N GLY A 193 8.58 15.48 3.77
CA GLY A 193 9.27 14.82 4.88
C GLY A 193 9.87 13.45 4.53
N GLY A 194 9.47 12.85 3.41
CA GLY A 194 9.82 11.46 3.09
C GLY A 194 9.26 10.48 4.11
N THR A 195 8.07 10.74 4.67
CA THR A 195 7.51 9.94 5.77
C THR A 195 6.24 9.22 5.35
N GLU A 196 6.15 7.94 5.66
CA GLU A 196 4.92 7.15 5.57
C GLU A 196 4.30 6.96 6.96
N ILE A 197 2.99 7.15 7.07
CA ILE A 197 2.19 7.00 8.28
C ILE A 197 1.06 6.03 8.00
N VAL A 198 0.96 4.97 8.80
CA VAL A 198 -0.13 3.98 8.72
C VAL A 198 -1.01 4.09 9.95
N ARG A 199 -2.32 4.24 9.74
CA ARG A 199 -3.29 4.45 10.82
C ARG A 199 -4.62 3.75 10.58
N ASN A 200 -5.30 3.41 11.66
CA ASN A 200 -6.70 2.99 11.65
C ASN A 200 -7.35 3.50 12.93
N HIS A 201 -8.29 4.45 12.82
CA HIS A 201 -9.20 5.03 13.84
C HIS A 201 -8.67 5.17 15.29
N ASN A 202 -8.27 4.07 15.92
CA ASN A 202 -7.77 3.96 17.30
C ASN A 202 -6.25 3.71 17.42
N HIS A 203 -5.52 3.51 16.32
CA HIS A 203 -4.11 3.12 16.31
C HIS A 203 -3.33 3.83 15.20
N THR A 204 -2.14 4.33 15.54
CA THR A 204 -1.12 4.77 14.56
C THR A 204 0.01 3.75 14.62
N VAL A 205 0.18 2.96 13.56
CA VAL A 205 1.00 1.73 13.62
C VAL A 205 2.40 1.90 13.08
N MET A 206 2.66 2.85 12.18
CA MET A 206 3.96 2.87 11.54
C MET A 206 4.37 4.26 11.07
N PHE A 207 5.65 4.57 11.31
CA PHE A 207 6.36 5.70 10.72
C PHE A 207 7.56 5.15 9.96
N ILE A 208 7.56 5.24 8.62
CA ILE A 208 8.73 4.91 7.79
C ILE A 208 9.33 6.22 7.29
N VAL A 209 10.59 6.48 7.64
CA VAL A 209 11.36 7.55 7.00
C VAL A 209 12.02 6.97 5.76
N ASN A 210 11.42 7.23 4.60
CA ASN A 210 11.99 6.94 3.30
C ASN A 210 13.02 8.01 2.97
N PHE A 211 14.24 7.87 3.50
CA PHE A 211 15.37 8.62 2.97
C PHE A 211 15.79 8.02 1.63
N SER A 212 15.52 8.74 0.55
CA SER A 212 16.35 8.67 -0.66
C SER A 212 16.38 10.02 -1.36
N PRO A 213 17.28 10.95 -0.99
CA PRO A 213 17.76 11.94 -1.92
C PRO A 213 18.79 11.24 -2.82
N SER A 214 18.35 10.72 -3.96
CA SER A 214 19.25 10.51 -5.10
C SER A 214 18.88 11.49 -6.20
N THR A 215 19.07 12.78 -5.92
CA THR A 215 19.33 13.75 -6.98
C THR A 215 20.84 13.73 -7.22
N GLY A 216 21.25 12.98 -8.24
CA GLY A 216 22.47 13.30 -8.98
C GLY A 216 22.22 14.47 -9.91
#